data_AF-A0AAU7UUS2-F1
#
_entry.id   AF-A0AAU7UUS2-F1
#
_cell.length_a   1.000
_cell.length_b   1.000
_cell.length_c   1.000
_cell.angle_alpha   90.00
_cell.angle_beta   90.00
_cell.angle_gamma   90.00
#
_symmetry.space_group_name_H-M   'P 1'
#
loop_
_entity.id
_entity.type
_entity.pdbx_description
1 polymer ?
#
loop_
_entity_poly.entity_id
_entity_poly.type
_entity_poly.pdbx_seq_one_letter_code
_entity_poly.pdbx_strand_id
1 'polypeptide(L)'
;MKQAGHPFVGLWVTADGNIRQRLLPEGRYVEARGSREAAYTGDYRIEGTMIYYRDDTGFSADGEFRDDVLYHAGMVMYRHLRARQ
;
A
#
# COMPACT_ATOMS: atom_id res chain seq x y z
N MET A 1 10.27 -12.50 17.02
CA MET A 1 10.58 -11.06 17.17
C MET A 1 9.33 -10.30 16.77
N LYS A 2 8.71 -9.54 17.68
CA LYS A 2 7.50 -8.77 17.36
C LYS A 2 7.91 -7.64 16.43
N GLN A 3 7.65 -7.76 15.13
CA GLN A 3 7.68 -6.60 14.25
C GLN A 3 6.66 -5.62 14.81
N ALA A 4 7.15 -4.52 15.39
CA ALA A 4 6.29 -3.38 15.66
C ALA A 4 5.67 -3.01 14.32
N GLY A 5 4.35 -3.22 14.18
CA GLY A 5 3.64 -2.93 12.95
C GLY A 5 4.00 -1.53 12.51
N HIS A 6 4.60 -1.40 11.32
CA HIS A 6 4.97 -0.09 10.80
C HIS A 6 3.70 0.77 10.67
N PRO A 7 3.77 2.09 10.87
CA PRO A 7 2.59 2.95 10.97
C PRO A 7 1.74 2.98 9.70
N PHE A 8 2.22 2.43 8.58
CA PHE A 8 1.58 2.45 7.28
C PHE A 8 0.71 1.22 6.96
N VAL A 9 0.64 0.20 7.84
CA VAL A 9 -0.30 -0.93 7.68
C VAL A 9 -1.72 -0.38 7.55
N GLY A 10 -2.45 -0.85 6.54
CA GLY A 10 -3.80 -0.38 6.28
C GLY A 10 -4.19 -0.43 4.80
N LEU A 11 -5.38 0.09 4.52
CA LEU A 11 -5.90 0.22 3.16
C LEU A 11 -5.63 1.64 2.66
N TRP A 12 -5.09 1.74 1.45
CA TRP A 12 -4.79 2.97 0.72
C TRP A 12 -5.61 2.96 -0.55
N VAL A 13 -6.29 4.06 -0.86
CA VAL A 13 -7.30 4.10 -1.92
C VAL A 13 -7.15 5.37 -2.74
N THR A 14 -7.21 5.27 -4.07
CA THR A 14 -7.27 6.45 -4.93
C THR A 14 -8.54 7.27 -4.68
N ALA A 15 -8.54 8.56 -5.03
CA ALA A 15 -9.69 9.44 -4.80
C ALA A 15 -11.00 8.90 -5.41
N ASP A 16 -10.91 8.20 -6.55
CA ASP A 16 -12.03 7.59 -7.27
C ASP A 16 -12.43 6.20 -6.75
N GLY A 17 -11.71 5.64 -5.78
CA GLY A 17 -11.97 4.29 -5.25
C GLY A 17 -11.56 3.15 -6.19
N ASN A 18 -11.04 3.46 -7.39
CA ASN A 18 -10.79 2.47 -8.42
C ASN A 18 -9.58 1.59 -8.10
N ILE A 19 -8.55 2.14 -7.43
CA ILE A 19 -7.38 1.39 -6.99
C ILE A 19 -7.35 1.33 -5.47
N ARG A 20 -7.22 0.12 -4.94
CA ARG A 20 -7.27 -0.20 -3.51
C ARG A 20 -6.08 -1.07 -3.16
N GLN A 21 -5.11 -0.50 -2.46
CA GLN A 21 -3.90 -1.19 -2.02
C GLN A 21 -3.92 -1.42 -0.51
N ARG A 22 -3.83 -2.68 -0.09
CA ARG A 22 -3.72 -3.06 1.32
C ARG A 22 -2.28 -3.42 1.64
N LEU A 23 -1.71 -2.77 2.65
CA LEU A 23 -0.43 -3.11 3.26
C LEU A 23 -0.69 -3.97 4.50
N LEU A 24 -0.14 -5.18 4.52
CA LEU A 24 -0.35 -6.20 5.56
C LEU A 24 0.82 -6.21 6.56
N PRO A 25 0.57 -6.45 7.86
CA PRO A 25 1.61 -6.35 8.90
C PRO A 25 2.82 -7.28 8.70
N GLU A 26 2.68 -8.35 7.91
CA GLU A 26 3.75 -9.27 7.51
C GLU A 26 4.70 -8.73 6.42
N GLY A 27 4.51 -7.50 5.94
CA GLY A 27 5.32 -6.91 4.87
C GLY A 27 4.86 -7.26 3.45
N ARG A 28 3.62 -7.74 3.32
CA ARG A 28 2.99 -8.09 2.03
C ARG A 28 1.96 -7.06 1.61
N TYR A 29 1.88 -6.74 0.33
CA TYR A 29 0.80 -5.91 -0.19
C TYR A 29 -0.12 -6.67 -1.14
N VAL A 30 -1.36 -6.19 -1.24
CA VAL A 30 -2.34 -6.64 -2.22
C VAL A 30 -3.01 -5.42 -2.83
N GLU A 31 -2.96 -5.28 -4.15
CA GLU A 31 -3.61 -4.21 -4.89
C GLU A 31 -4.81 -4.77 -5.68
N ALA A 32 -5.96 -4.11 -5.56
CA ALA A 32 -7.13 -4.32 -6.39
C ALA A 32 -7.33 -3.13 -7.34
N ARG A 33 -7.77 -3.40 -8.58
CA ARG A 33 -8.11 -2.38 -9.59
C ARG A 33 -9.50 -2.65 -10.16
N GLY A 34 -10.42 -1.70 -10.02
CA GLY A 34 -11.80 -1.84 -10.46
C GLY A 34 -12.47 -3.07 -9.83
N SER A 35 -12.94 -3.99 -10.66
CA SER A 35 -13.52 -5.28 -10.23
C SER A 35 -12.50 -6.40 -10.07
N ARG A 36 -11.23 -6.18 -10.44
CA ARG A 36 -10.16 -7.18 -10.30
C ARG A 36 -9.51 -7.04 -8.93
N GLU A 37 -9.92 -7.93 -8.03
CA GLU A 37 -9.23 -8.12 -6.75
C GLU A 37 -7.85 -8.77 -6.98
N ALA A 38 -6.87 -8.42 -6.15
CA ALA A 38 -5.49 -8.92 -6.21
C ALA A 38 -4.87 -8.84 -7.63
N ALA A 39 -5.01 -7.68 -8.27
CA ALA A 39 -4.35 -7.38 -9.54
C ALA A 39 -2.81 -7.47 -9.43
N TYR A 40 -2.26 -7.05 -8.29
CA TYR A 40 -0.84 -7.16 -7.96
C TYR A 40 -0.65 -7.60 -6.50
N THR A 41 0.39 -8.38 -6.26
CA THR A 41 0.76 -8.86 -4.93
C THR A 41 2.27 -8.99 -4.82
N GLY A 42 2.79 -8.75 -3.64
CA GLY A 42 4.22 -8.96 -3.40
C GLY A 42 4.65 -8.48 -2.04
N ASP A 43 5.95 -8.30 -1.91
CA ASP A 43 6.59 -7.79 -0.71
C ASP A 43 6.77 -6.28 -0.79
N TYR A 44 6.86 -5.64 0.38
CA TYR A 44 7.35 -4.28 0.48
C TYR A 44 8.31 -4.08 1.65
N ARG A 45 9.11 -3.03 1.54
CA ARG A 45 9.99 -2.52 2.61
C ARG A 45 9.77 -1.03 2.78
N ILE A 46 9.90 -0.55 4.01
CA ILE A 46 9.76 0.87 4.35
C ILE A 46 11.09 1.39 4.92
N GLU A 47 11.53 2.55 4.42
CA GLU A 47 12.72 3.26 4.90
C GLU A 47 12.36 4.74 5.11
N GLY A 48 12.22 5.14 6.38
CA GLY A 48 11.69 6.47 6.71
C GLY A 48 10.26 6.63 6.19
N THR A 49 10.08 7.54 5.23
CA THR A 49 8.81 7.78 4.52
C THR A 49 8.73 7.07 3.16
N MET A 50 9.80 6.45 2.69
CA MET A 50 9.81 5.74 1.41
C MET A 50 9.30 4.32 1.59
N ILE A 51 8.53 3.85 0.62
CA ILE A 51 8.12 2.46 0.46
C ILE A 51 8.65 1.91 -0.85
N TYR A 52 9.17 0.70 -0.79
CA TYR A 52 9.70 -0.04 -1.93
C TYR A 52 8.93 -1.34 -2.08
N TYR A 53 8.46 -1.62 -3.28
CA TYR A 53 7.69 -2.80 -3.63
C TYR A 53 8.51 -3.75 -4.49
N ARG A 54 8.29 -5.04 -4.28
CA ARG A 54 8.71 -6.12 -5.17
C ARG A 54 7.52 -7.04 -5.37
N ASP A 55 6.93 -6.96 -6.56
CA ASP A 55 5.82 -7.83 -6.97
C ASP A 55 6.31 -9.27 -7.19
N ASP A 56 5.43 -10.24 -6.96
CA ASP A 56 5.69 -11.67 -7.11
C ASP A 56 6.09 -12.05 -8.57
N THR A 57 5.74 -11.21 -9.56
CA THR A 57 6.14 -11.37 -10.97
C THR A 57 7.51 -10.76 -11.30
N GLY A 58 8.16 -10.09 -10.34
CA GLY A 58 9.49 -9.49 -10.50
C GLY A 58 9.50 -8.00 -10.85
N PHE A 59 8.34 -7.35 -10.92
CA PHE A 59 8.26 -5.89 -11.05
C PHE A 59 8.67 -5.20 -9.75
N SER A 60 9.32 -4.04 -9.85
CA SER A 60 9.70 -3.22 -8.71
C SER A 60 9.15 -1.82 -8.88
N ALA A 61 8.71 -1.22 -7.78
CA ALA A 61 8.24 0.15 -7.77
C ALA A 61 8.45 0.77 -6.40
N ASP A 62 8.35 2.08 -6.33
CA ASP A 62 8.58 2.86 -5.12
C ASP A 62 7.47 3.90 -4.93
N GLY A 63 7.37 4.39 -3.70
CA GLY A 63 6.47 5.46 -3.34
C GLY A 63 6.91 6.15 -2.07
N GLU A 64 6.22 7.23 -1.73
CA GLU A 64 6.51 8.06 -0.57
C GLU A 64 5.22 8.34 0.19
N PHE A 65 5.28 8.13 1.50
CA PHE A 65 4.25 8.59 2.43
C PHE A 65 4.52 10.04 2.82
N ARG A 66 3.51 10.88 2.62
CA ARG A 66 3.47 12.25 3.15
C ARG A 66 2.18 12.40 3.91
N ASP A 67 2.30 12.46 5.24
CA ASP A 67 1.18 12.41 6.17
C ASP A 67 0.34 11.13 5.93
N ASP A 68 -0.95 11.29 5.62
CA ASP A 68 -1.89 10.20 5.30
C ASP A 68 -2.12 10.00 3.79
N VAL A 69 -1.15 10.42 2.98
CA VAL A 69 -1.17 10.27 1.53
C VAL A 69 0.05 9.48 1.06
N LEU A 70 -0.20 8.46 0.23
CA LEU A 70 0.80 7.68 -0.47
C LEU A 70 0.89 8.15 -1.93
N TYR A 71 2.07 8.61 -2.31
CA TYR A 71 2.43 8.95 -3.69
C TYR A 71 3.21 7.80 -4.29
N HIS A 72 2.68 7.14 -5.30
CA HIS A 72 3.28 5.91 -5.84
C HIS A 72 2.92 5.74 -7.32
N ALA A 73 3.91 5.53 -8.18
CA ALA A 73 3.72 5.25 -9.61
C ALA A 73 2.74 6.22 -10.33
N GLY A 74 2.82 7.52 -10.00
CA GLY A 74 1.92 8.55 -10.55
C GLY A 74 0.51 8.59 -9.95
N MET A 75 0.22 7.71 -9.00
CA MET A 75 -1.03 7.67 -8.24
C MET A 75 -0.90 8.42 -6.92
N VAL A 76 -2.01 9.01 -6.49
CA VAL A 76 -2.19 9.58 -5.16
C VAL A 76 -3.24 8.75 -4.44
N MET A 77 -2.86 8.14 -3.33
CA MET A 77 -3.71 7.25 -2.55
C MET A 77 -3.85 7.77 -1.13
N TYR A 78 -5.06 7.72 -0.60
CA TYR A 78 -5.38 8.19 0.75
C TYR A 78 -5.54 7.00 1.68
N ARG A 79 -5.07 7.16 2.91
CA ARG A 79 -5.32 6.15 3.95
C ARG A 79 -6.82 6.05 4.18
N HIS A 80 -7.38 4.87 3.96
CA HIS A 80 -8.76 4.56 4.30
C HIS A 80 -8.84 4.32 5.81
N LEU A 81 -9.08 5.42 6.53
CA LEU A 81 -9.45 5.37 7.93
C LEU A 81 -10.82 4.70 8.03
N ARG A 82 -10.87 3.45 8.48
CA ARG A 82 -12.14 2.90 8.95
C ARG A 82 -12.56 3.78 10.12
N ALA A 83 -13.69 4.48 10.00
CA ALA A 83 -14.39 4.98 11.16
C ALA A 83 -14.58 3.79 12.11
N ARG A 84 -14.04 3.89 13.32
CA ARG A 84 -14.35 2.92 14.38
C ARG A 84 -15.87 2.98 14.59
N GLN A 85 -16.55 1.91 14.20
CA GLN A 85 -17.91 1.63 14.70
C GLN A 85 -17.80 0.98 16.06
#